data_AF-M2QIY0-F1
#
_entry.id   AF-M2QIY0-F1
#
_cell.length_a   1.000
_cell.length_b   1.000
_cell.length_c   1.000
_cell.angle_alpha   90.00
_cell.angle_beta   90.00
_cell.angle_gamma   90.00
#
_symmetry.space_group_name_H-M   'P 1'
#
loop_
_entity.id
_entity.type
_entity.pdbx_description
1 polymer ?
#
loop_
_entity_poly.entity_id
_entity_poly.type
_entity_poly.pdbx_seq_one_letter_code
_entity_poly.pdbx_strand_id
1 'polypeptide(L)'
;MQRIAAASSTTSQHRSTQRARKRKLLREHLVLTLETLGTLQPPPTLPSPPASRSGSPQPGTKRRPPADIERGQTKKPRTSVAAPSQPRPPVVTTYLRSEPSEEGELHEDPPAPAPVPAPAPGPAPAPAPAPASASAPAPVAAPPTTPVYRNPPPQAPLDVPVRRPRRGRPTSQYWDELSNKFHLHGRALKYSGTARIWSTYPTTHKDYHPLTDPPPVGSMYHKYGHLIARLELLDALSCFAYGFWCRDMQRGARNLHSWRSITGYLGYCRERWASEDITDECERAFLGLVWLLEGFIHTRIYVTEAKLVAEDCAGQLMRLRALAEAEAARVSSTQSVSPTVQPPAMLPSPVTDSANSTPTNRSTDTPDASSSRTAPPAPPPRPPPQRSGDPWAPENLPDSHHTIPIHAAAIASRHLVASSVGTARIAFQQAQRYITLPLLAKHYPRTFARMVHSSLAATDEHEPDMDDTEGELFWPGLNGTGEGIAWVCLMTKAMISEFSSRCGYMGFEGVVPKPNGPEGSEMEGPSADTGPR
;
A
#
# COMPACT_ATOMS: atom_id res chain seq x y z
N MET A 1 -35.80 -60.11 2.68
CA MET A 1 -35.78 -58.64 2.73
C MET A 1 -35.01 -58.13 1.51
N GLN A 2 -35.71 -57.43 0.62
CA GLN A 2 -35.23 -56.97 -0.69
C GLN A 2 -34.03 -56.01 -0.58
N ARG A 3 -33.00 -56.24 -1.40
CA ARG A 3 -32.04 -55.19 -1.79
C ARG A 3 -31.98 -55.13 -3.30
N ILE A 4 -32.38 -53.97 -3.81
CA ILE A 4 -32.38 -53.58 -5.21
C ILE A 4 -30.94 -53.18 -5.60
N ALA A 5 -30.52 -53.68 -6.75
CA ALA A 5 -29.35 -53.21 -7.48
C ALA A 5 -29.71 -51.95 -8.28
N ALA A 6 -28.77 -51.00 -8.39
CA ALA A 6 -28.78 -50.01 -9.46
C ALA A 6 -27.34 -49.65 -9.83
N ALA A 7 -27.05 -49.80 -11.12
CA ALA A 7 -25.80 -49.49 -11.77
C ALA A 7 -25.73 -48.02 -12.22
N SER A 8 -24.50 -47.53 -12.24
CA SER A 8 -23.85 -46.51 -13.09
C SER A 8 -24.72 -45.60 -13.98
N SER A 9 -24.47 -44.28 -13.88
CA SER A 9 -24.02 -43.48 -15.04
C SER A 9 -23.44 -42.13 -14.64
N THR A 10 -22.33 -41.83 -15.29
CA THR A 10 -21.55 -40.62 -15.43
C THR A 10 -22.34 -39.34 -15.74
N THR A 11 -21.93 -38.23 -15.12
CA THR A 11 -21.74 -36.94 -15.83
C THR A 11 -20.63 -36.15 -15.16
N SER A 12 -19.60 -35.86 -15.94
CA SER A 12 -18.49 -34.97 -15.61
C SER A 12 -18.79 -33.54 -16.10
N GLN A 13 -17.95 -32.60 -15.67
CA GLN A 13 -17.82 -31.20 -16.08
C GLN A 13 -18.64 -30.18 -15.28
N HIS A 14 -17.97 -29.50 -14.35
CA HIS A 14 -17.96 -28.03 -14.32
C HIS A 14 -16.70 -27.53 -13.59
N ARG A 15 -15.63 -27.29 -14.36
CA ARG A 15 -14.49 -26.46 -13.93
C ARG A 15 -14.90 -24.99 -14.03
N SER A 16 -14.75 -24.30 -12.91
CA SER A 16 -15.00 -22.87 -12.73
C SER A 16 -13.93 -22.04 -13.45
N THR A 17 -14.25 -21.51 -14.63
CA THR A 17 -13.59 -20.32 -15.17
C THR A 17 -14.25 -19.08 -14.57
N GLN A 18 -13.75 -18.57 -13.44
CA GLN A 18 -14.12 -17.22 -13.00
C GLN A 18 -13.37 -16.19 -13.85
N ARG A 19 -13.87 -15.97 -15.07
CA ARG A 19 -13.70 -14.68 -15.74
C ARG A 19 -14.26 -13.62 -14.81
N ALA A 20 -13.45 -12.61 -14.48
CA ALA A 20 -13.88 -11.41 -13.77
C ALA A 20 -15.06 -10.77 -14.53
N ARG A 21 -16.29 -11.13 -14.12
CA ARG A 21 -17.49 -10.42 -14.54
C ARG A 21 -17.34 -9.02 -14.00
N LYS A 22 -17.15 -8.05 -14.91
CA LYS A 22 -17.33 -6.63 -14.63
C LYS A 22 -18.69 -6.47 -13.95
N ARG A 23 -18.72 -6.40 -12.63
CA ARG A 23 -19.92 -6.08 -11.86
C ARG A 23 -20.27 -4.65 -12.27
N LYS A 24 -21.29 -4.50 -13.12
CA LYS A 24 -21.94 -3.21 -13.30
C LYS A 24 -22.41 -2.81 -11.90
N LEU A 25 -21.76 -1.80 -11.32
CA LEU A 25 -22.23 -1.18 -10.09
C LEU A 25 -23.67 -0.72 -10.38
N LEU A 26 -24.63 -1.46 -9.82
CA LEU A 26 -26.04 -1.11 -9.90
C LEU A 26 -26.19 0.26 -9.26
N ARG A 27 -26.86 1.17 -9.97
CA ARG A 27 -27.16 2.54 -9.50
C ARG A 27 -27.71 2.54 -8.08
N GLU A 28 -28.51 1.53 -7.74
CA GLU A 28 -29.07 1.29 -6.41
C GLU A 28 -28.00 1.15 -5.34
N HIS A 29 -26.89 0.46 -5.61
CA HIS A 29 -25.79 0.30 -4.65
C HIS A 29 -25.05 1.62 -4.42
N LEU A 30 -24.95 2.46 -5.44
CA LEU A 30 -24.36 3.81 -5.34
C LEU A 30 -25.28 4.74 -4.54
N VAL A 31 -26.59 4.69 -4.78
CA VAL A 31 -27.59 5.44 -4.01
C VAL A 31 -27.58 4.99 -2.54
N LEU A 32 -27.55 3.67 -2.27
CA LEU A 32 -27.48 3.14 -0.90
C LEU A 32 -26.20 3.61 -0.19
N THR A 33 -25.07 3.65 -0.90
CA THR A 33 -23.80 4.13 -0.32
C THR A 33 -23.85 5.64 -0.03
N LEU A 34 -24.54 6.42 -0.87
CA LEU A 34 -24.76 7.86 -0.64
C LEU A 34 -25.75 8.12 0.49
N GLU A 35 -26.79 7.31 0.64
CA GLU A 35 -27.74 7.38 1.76
C GLU A 35 -27.08 6.97 3.09
N THR A 36 -26.17 6.00 3.07
CA THR A 36 -25.41 5.56 4.25
C THR A 36 -24.43 6.64 4.75
N LEU A 37 -23.99 7.55 3.86
CA LEU A 37 -23.16 8.69 4.25
C LEU A 37 -23.95 9.76 5.03
N GLY A 38 -25.29 9.64 5.09
CA GLY A 38 -26.17 10.55 5.81
C GLY A 38 -26.18 11.96 5.23
N THR A 39 -27.17 12.75 5.62
CA THR A 39 -27.13 14.21 5.41
C THR A 39 -25.97 14.73 6.26
N LEU A 40 -24.86 15.10 5.61
CA LEU A 40 -23.73 15.74 6.27
C LEU A 40 -24.26 16.95 7.04
N GLN A 41 -24.36 16.81 8.36
CA GLN A 41 -24.74 17.93 9.22
C GLN A 41 -23.73 19.05 8.98
N PRO A 42 -24.18 20.29 8.75
CA PRO A 42 -23.26 21.41 8.65
C PRO A 42 -22.39 21.43 9.92
N PRO A 43 -21.08 21.68 9.79
CA PRO A 43 -20.18 21.70 10.93
C PRO A 43 -20.75 22.61 12.02
N PRO A 44 -20.65 22.22 13.31
CA PRO A 44 -21.15 23.03 14.40
C PRO A 44 -20.58 24.45 14.28
N THR A 45 -21.46 25.43 14.26
CA THR A 45 -21.11 26.85 14.21
C THR A 45 -20.15 27.14 15.36
N LEU A 46 -18.88 27.36 15.02
CA LEU A 46 -17.88 27.80 15.98
C LEU A 46 -18.36 29.12 16.61
N PRO A 47 -18.19 29.30 17.93
CA PRO A 47 -18.56 30.55 18.58
C PRO A 47 -17.78 31.70 17.95
N SER A 48 -18.52 32.71 17.50
CA SER A 48 -17.96 33.90 16.86
C SER A 48 -16.91 34.55 17.75
N PRO A 49 -15.77 35.00 17.20
CA PRO A 49 -14.80 35.78 17.96
C PRO A 49 -15.44 37.08 18.48
N PRO A 50 -15.03 37.58 19.65
CA PRO A 50 -15.62 38.77 20.26
C PRO A 50 -15.51 39.98 19.35
N ALA A 51 -16.62 40.72 19.27
CA ALA A 51 -16.82 41.87 18.41
C ALA A 51 -15.75 42.95 18.59
N SER A 52 -14.85 43.06 17.62
CA SER A 52 -14.02 44.25 17.46
C SER A 52 -14.82 45.33 16.74
N ARG A 53 -15.00 46.45 17.45
CA ARG A 53 -15.67 47.66 17.01
C ARG A 53 -14.91 48.35 15.86
N SER A 54 -15.69 49.11 15.08
CA SER A 54 -15.37 50.17 14.10
C SER A 54 -15.75 49.74 12.68
N GLY A 55 -16.64 50.40 11.93
CA GLY A 55 -17.22 51.74 12.03
C GLY A 55 -17.11 52.40 10.65
N SER A 56 -18.01 52.12 9.71
CA SER A 56 -18.30 52.99 8.55
C SER A 56 -19.47 52.51 7.67
N PRO A 57 -20.11 53.43 6.91
CA PRO A 57 -21.52 53.33 6.52
C PRO A 57 -21.79 52.82 5.08
N GLN A 58 -23.06 52.43 4.88
CA GLN A 58 -23.87 52.13 3.67
C GLN A 58 -23.60 53.03 2.41
N PRO A 59 -24.09 52.72 1.17
CA PRO A 59 -25.34 52.02 0.77
C PRO A 59 -25.21 51.01 -0.41
N GLY A 60 -26.02 49.97 -0.57
CA GLY A 60 -27.42 49.97 -1.01
C GLY A 60 -27.54 49.80 -2.54
N THR A 61 -28.14 48.71 -3.02
CA THR A 61 -29.19 48.72 -4.09
C THR A 61 -29.65 47.32 -4.49
N LYS A 62 -30.96 47.27 -4.75
CA LYS A 62 -31.80 46.17 -5.20
C LYS A 62 -31.47 45.78 -6.65
N ARG A 63 -31.51 44.47 -6.98
CA ARG A 63 -32.25 43.99 -8.18
C ARG A 63 -32.57 42.50 -8.13
N ARG A 64 -33.87 42.22 -8.25
CA ARG A 64 -34.51 40.92 -8.50
C ARG A 64 -34.75 40.80 -10.04
N PRO A 65 -35.35 39.70 -10.54
CA PRO A 65 -34.80 38.68 -11.46
C PRO A 65 -35.17 38.96 -12.95
N PRO A 66 -34.99 38.00 -13.89
CA PRO A 66 -36.06 37.03 -14.10
C PRO A 66 -35.62 35.60 -14.48
N ALA A 67 -36.54 34.66 -14.23
CA ALA A 67 -36.67 33.42 -14.97
C ALA A 67 -37.14 33.72 -16.41
N ASP A 68 -36.77 32.91 -17.40
CA ASP A 68 -37.79 32.06 -18.03
C ASP A 68 -37.18 30.99 -18.93
N ILE A 69 -37.92 29.89 -18.99
CA ILE A 69 -37.70 28.68 -19.75
C ILE A 69 -38.39 28.87 -21.10
N GLU A 70 -37.69 28.70 -22.23
CA GLU A 70 -38.36 28.22 -23.44
C GLU A 70 -37.53 27.22 -24.24
N ARG A 71 -38.20 26.10 -24.51
CA ARG A 71 -37.83 25.02 -25.42
C ARG A 71 -37.87 25.53 -26.85
N GLY A 72 -36.79 25.33 -27.60
CA GLY A 72 -36.78 25.41 -29.05
C GLY A 72 -36.23 24.12 -29.65
N GLN A 73 -37.11 23.27 -30.15
CA GLN A 73 -36.76 22.13 -30.99
C GLN A 73 -36.27 22.62 -32.37
N THR A 74 -35.32 21.88 -32.95
CA THR A 74 -35.37 21.28 -34.30
C THR A 74 -34.08 21.42 -35.14
N LYS A 75 -33.86 20.34 -35.91
CA LYS A 75 -33.12 20.20 -37.17
C LYS A 75 -31.62 19.81 -37.11
N LYS A 76 -31.43 18.51 -37.33
CA LYS A 76 -30.25 17.90 -37.96
C LYS A 76 -29.92 18.62 -39.28
N PRO A 77 -28.63 18.63 -39.67
CA PRO A 77 -28.30 18.25 -41.04
C PRO A 77 -27.27 17.11 -41.07
N ARG A 78 -27.58 16.17 -41.95
CA ARG A 78 -26.77 15.07 -42.45
C ARG A 78 -25.88 15.63 -43.57
N THR A 79 -24.57 15.52 -43.46
CA THR A 79 -23.67 15.56 -44.63
C THR A 79 -22.43 14.71 -44.38
N SER A 80 -22.40 13.60 -45.11
CA SER A 80 -21.24 12.80 -45.45
C SER A 80 -20.36 13.56 -46.44
N VAL A 81 -19.05 13.68 -46.19
CA VAL A 81 -18.06 13.86 -47.26
C VAL A 81 -16.81 13.05 -46.94
N ALA A 82 -16.35 12.35 -47.97
CA ALA A 82 -15.24 11.43 -48.01
C ALA A 82 -13.86 12.12 -47.89
N ALA A 83 -12.86 11.28 -47.60
CA ALA A 83 -11.44 11.60 -47.47
C ALA A 83 -10.81 12.27 -48.72
N PRO A 84 -9.60 12.83 -48.56
CA PRO A 84 -8.47 12.13 -49.18
C PRO A 84 -7.25 11.97 -48.27
N SER A 85 -6.57 10.86 -48.55
CA SER A 85 -5.26 10.42 -48.11
C SER A 85 -4.17 11.49 -48.19
N GLN A 86 -3.42 11.66 -47.10
CA GLN A 86 -2.05 12.17 -47.15
C GLN A 86 -1.08 11.32 -46.29
N PRO A 87 0.18 11.19 -46.73
CA PRO A 87 1.15 10.23 -46.19
C PRO A 87 1.81 10.75 -44.91
N ARG A 88 1.80 9.93 -43.85
CA ARG A 88 2.55 10.17 -42.63
C ARG A 88 4.05 9.84 -42.83
N PRO A 89 4.98 10.67 -42.32
CA PRO A 89 6.39 10.28 -42.21
C PRO A 89 6.59 9.25 -41.08
N PRO A 90 7.63 8.40 -41.15
CA PRO A 90 7.90 7.40 -40.14
C PRO A 90 8.41 8.06 -38.85
N VAL A 91 7.60 8.02 -37.80
CA VAL A 91 8.05 8.30 -36.44
C VAL A 91 8.78 7.04 -35.95
N VAL A 92 10.11 7.15 -35.85
CA VAL A 92 10.95 6.18 -35.16
C VAL A 92 10.68 6.33 -33.67
N THR A 93 9.69 5.60 -33.15
CA THR A 93 9.48 5.47 -31.72
C THR A 93 10.32 4.31 -31.21
N THR A 94 11.52 4.63 -30.76
CA THR A 94 12.41 3.72 -30.03
C THR A 94 11.80 3.46 -28.66
N TYR A 95 10.79 2.59 -28.59
CA TYR A 95 10.42 1.97 -27.32
C TYR A 95 11.48 0.94 -27.00
N LEU A 96 12.26 1.21 -25.96
CA LEU A 96 12.99 0.22 -25.18
C LEU A 96 12.01 -0.88 -24.80
N ARG A 97 12.07 -1.97 -25.58
CA ARG A 97 11.45 -3.25 -25.29
C ARG A 97 12.21 -3.83 -24.11
N SER A 98 11.70 -3.57 -22.91
CA SER A 98 12.11 -4.32 -21.73
C SER A 98 11.75 -5.79 -21.98
N GLU A 99 12.78 -6.62 -22.07
CA GLU A 99 12.70 -8.08 -22.04
C GLU A 99 11.69 -8.53 -20.97
N PRO A 100 10.77 -9.45 -21.28
CA PRO A 100 9.96 -10.10 -20.26
C PRO A 100 10.90 -10.97 -19.42
N SER A 101 11.20 -10.51 -18.20
CA SER A 101 11.83 -11.38 -17.21
C SER A 101 10.86 -12.53 -16.95
N GLU A 102 11.19 -13.71 -17.49
CA GLU A 102 10.60 -14.99 -17.12
C GLU A 102 10.78 -15.19 -15.62
N GLU A 103 9.75 -14.91 -14.84
CA GLU A 103 9.66 -15.37 -13.46
C GLU A 103 8.48 -16.34 -13.42
N GLY A 104 8.84 -17.62 -13.41
CA GLY A 104 7.97 -18.74 -13.74
C GLY A 104 6.68 -18.83 -12.93
N GLU A 105 5.56 -18.76 -13.64
CA GLU A 105 4.39 -19.56 -13.29
C GLU A 105 4.82 -21.03 -13.38
N LEU A 106 4.92 -21.69 -12.23
CA LEU A 106 5.01 -23.15 -12.17
C LEU A 106 3.75 -23.73 -12.81
N HIS A 107 3.92 -24.28 -14.01
CA HIS A 107 2.97 -25.18 -14.63
C HIS A 107 2.79 -26.38 -13.69
N GLU A 108 1.57 -26.61 -13.20
CA GLU A 108 1.25 -27.84 -12.47
C GLU A 108 1.37 -29.02 -13.43
N ASP A 109 2.40 -29.85 -13.23
CA ASP A 109 2.57 -31.10 -13.96
C ASP A 109 1.33 -32.00 -13.81
N PRO A 110 0.92 -32.72 -14.88
CA PRO A 110 -0.17 -33.68 -14.81
C PRO A 110 0.14 -34.80 -13.81
N PRO A 111 -0.87 -35.30 -13.08
CA PRO A 111 -0.66 -36.28 -12.02
C PRO A 111 -0.03 -37.57 -12.55
N ALA A 112 1.08 -37.98 -11.94
CA ALA A 112 1.71 -39.26 -12.20
C ALA A 112 0.74 -40.44 -11.98
N PRO A 113 0.85 -41.53 -12.77
CA PRO A 113 0.01 -42.70 -12.60
C PRO A 113 0.18 -43.33 -11.22
N ALA A 114 -0.93 -43.77 -10.63
CA ALA A 114 -1.00 -44.29 -9.26
C ALA A 114 -0.04 -45.48 -9.05
N PRO A 115 0.68 -45.54 -7.91
CA PRO A 115 1.52 -46.68 -7.58
C PRO A 115 0.69 -47.94 -7.32
N VAL A 116 1.22 -49.07 -7.79
CA VAL A 116 0.67 -50.42 -7.63
C VAL A 116 0.53 -50.76 -6.13
N PRO A 117 -0.57 -51.37 -5.67
CA PRO A 117 -0.80 -51.66 -4.26
C PRO A 117 0.23 -52.64 -3.70
N ALA A 118 0.85 -52.27 -2.59
CA ALA A 118 1.76 -53.11 -1.82
C ALA A 118 1.01 -54.30 -1.17
N PRO A 119 1.68 -55.47 -1.00
CA PRO A 119 1.07 -56.65 -0.39
C PRO A 119 0.75 -56.42 1.11
N ALA A 120 -0.37 -57.00 1.54
CA ALA A 120 -0.94 -56.82 2.87
C ALA A 120 0.01 -57.28 3.99
N PRO A 121 0.16 -56.50 5.08
CA PRO A 121 0.91 -56.92 6.26
C PRO A 121 0.15 -58.02 7.02
N GLY A 122 0.89 -59.04 7.47
CA GLY A 122 0.38 -60.17 8.24
C GLY A 122 -0.18 -59.78 9.62
N PRO A 123 -0.92 -60.70 10.28
CA PRO A 123 -1.65 -60.42 11.50
C PRO A 123 -0.72 -60.11 12.69
N ALA A 124 -1.03 -59.02 13.40
CA ALA A 124 -0.32 -58.57 14.59
C ALA A 124 -0.49 -59.54 15.79
N PRO A 125 0.52 -59.68 16.66
CA PRO A 125 0.43 -60.51 17.85
C PRO A 125 -0.47 -59.89 18.94
N ALA A 126 -1.11 -60.77 19.71
CA ALA A 126 -2.12 -60.47 20.72
C ALA A 126 -1.60 -59.58 21.88
N PRO A 127 -2.47 -58.74 22.48
CA PRO A 127 -2.09 -57.86 23.60
C PRO A 127 -1.90 -58.64 24.91
N ALA A 128 -0.83 -58.28 25.63
CA ALA A 128 -0.52 -58.78 26.97
C ALA A 128 -1.52 -58.25 28.02
N PRO A 129 -1.80 -59.00 29.10
CA PRO A 129 -2.79 -58.65 30.11
C PRO A 129 -2.34 -57.50 31.03
N ALA A 130 -3.30 -56.63 31.36
CA ALA A 130 -3.14 -55.51 32.28
C ALA A 130 -2.89 -55.96 33.73
N PRO A 131 -1.97 -55.32 34.48
CA PRO A 131 -1.84 -55.54 35.90
C PRO A 131 -2.90 -54.75 36.69
N ALA A 132 -3.33 -55.41 37.77
CA ALA A 132 -4.48 -55.10 38.60
C ALA A 132 -4.34 -53.84 39.47
N SER A 133 -5.52 -53.29 39.76
CA SER A 133 -5.83 -52.29 40.77
C SER A 133 -5.20 -52.56 42.14
N ALA A 134 -4.63 -51.53 42.76
CA ALA A 134 -4.50 -51.48 44.21
C ALA A 134 -4.49 -50.04 44.75
N SER A 135 -5.35 -49.86 45.75
CA SER A 135 -5.23 -48.96 46.90
C SER A 135 -5.96 -47.62 46.89
N ALA A 136 -6.78 -47.53 47.96
CA ALA A 136 -7.78 -46.57 48.34
C ALA A 136 -7.18 -45.24 48.89
N PRO A 137 -8.03 -44.21 49.14
CA PRO A 137 -7.60 -42.83 49.34
C PRO A 137 -7.18 -42.53 50.79
N ALA A 138 -6.10 -41.76 50.93
CA ALA A 138 -5.66 -41.18 52.20
C ALA A 138 -6.53 -39.96 52.58
N PRO A 139 -6.68 -39.67 53.89
CA PRO A 139 -7.64 -38.70 54.40
C PRO A 139 -7.20 -37.24 54.19
N VAL A 140 -8.23 -36.42 54.00
CA VAL A 140 -8.24 -34.96 53.88
C VAL A 140 -7.36 -34.30 54.95
N ALA A 141 -6.21 -33.76 54.51
CA ALA A 141 -5.43 -32.80 55.29
C ALA A 141 -6.02 -31.40 55.09
N ALA A 142 -6.23 -30.70 56.20
CA ALA A 142 -6.76 -29.34 56.27
C ALA A 142 -5.99 -28.36 55.37
N PRO A 143 -6.65 -27.34 54.78
CA PRO A 143 -5.98 -26.36 53.95
C PRO A 143 -4.98 -25.57 54.80
N PRO A 144 -3.69 -25.52 54.41
CA PRO A 144 -2.76 -24.60 55.04
C PRO A 144 -3.21 -23.18 54.72
N THR A 145 -3.46 -22.41 55.77
CA THR A 145 -3.67 -20.97 55.74
C THR A 145 -2.46 -20.34 55.03
N THR A 146 -2.62 -20.05 53.74
CA THR A 146 -1.59 -19.39 52.95
C THR A 146 -1.35 -18.01 53.57
N PRO A 147 -0.13 -17.68 54.02
CA PRO A 147 0.19 -16.32 54.38
C PRO A 147 -0.05 -15.46 53.14
N VAL A 148 -0.93 -14.47 53.28
CA VAL A 148 -1.12 -13.39 52.30
C VAL A 148 0.17 -12.56 52.31
N TYR A 149 1.21 -13.10 51.70
CA TYR A 149 2.42 -12.37 51.40
C TYR A 149 2.07 -11.50 50.21
N ARG A 150 1.61 -10.28 50.52
CA ARG A 150 1.50 -9.17 49.59
C ARG A 150 2.93 -8.76 49.22
N ASN A 151 3.65 -9.63 48.52
CA ASN A 151 4.85 -9.22 47.82
C ASN A 151 4.38 -8.17 46.81
N PRO A 152 4.92 -6.93 46.85
CA PRO A 152 4.75 -6.06 45.70
C PRO A 152 5.19 -6.85 44.47
N PRO A 153 4.42 -6.81 43.36
CA PRO A 153 4.79 -7.53 42.15
C PRO A 153 6.26 -7.21 41.88
N PRO A 154 7.12 -8.22 41.65
CA PRO A 154 8.54 -7.99 41.38
C PRO A 154 8.60 -6.88 40.35
N GLN A 155 9.23 -5.76 40.70
CA GLN A 155 9.36 -4.63 39.81
C GLN A 155 10.06 -5.20 38.57
N ALA A 156 9.28 -5.42 37.51
CA ALA A 156 9.81 -5.91 36.26
C ALA A 156 10.97 -4.98 35.93
N PRO A 157 12.18 -5.49 35.65
CA PRO A 157 13.28 -4.64 35.25
C PRO A 157 12.73 -3.74 34.15
N LEU A 158 12.83 -2.42 34.34
CA LEU A 158 12.44 -1.43 33.35
C LEU A 158 13.24 -1.79 32.10
N ASP A 159 12.58 -2.47 31.16
CA ASP A 159 13.20 -2.96 29.92
C ASP A 159 13.33 -1.76 28.99
N VAL A 160 14.29 -0.91 29.35
CA VAL A 160 14.61 0.31 28.60
C VAL A 160 15.26 -0.15 27.30
N PRO A 161 14.69 0.22 26.14
CA PRO A 161 15.21 -0.21 24.85
C PRO A 161 16.65 0.26 24.66
N VAL A 162 17.46 -0.57 24.00
CA VAL A 162 18.86 -0.22 23.73
C VAL A 162 18.87 0.91 22.69
N ARG A 163 19.29 2.10 23.13
CA ARG A 163 19.47 3.26 22.24
C ARG A 163 20.77 3.12 21.49
N ARG A 164 20.69 2.67 20.23
CA ARG A 164 21.84 2.64 19.33
C ARG A 164 22.09 4.01 18.72
N PRO A 165 23.34 4.37 18.40
CA PRO A 165 23.62 5.52 17.56
C PRO A 165 22.85 5.43 16.24
N ARG A 166 22.25 6.55 15.81
CA ARG A 166 21.55 6.66 14.52
C ARG A 166 22.52 6.29 13.41
N ARG A 167 22.14 5.35 12.54
CA ARG A 167 23.01 4.84 11.46
C ARG A 167 23.18 5.88 10.37
N GLY A 168 22.22 6.80 10.25
CA GLY A 168 22.12 7.68 9.10
C GLY A 168 21.73 6.91 7.85
N ARG A 169 21.75 7.57 6.68
CA ARG A 169 21.34 6.96 5.42
C ARG A 169 22.36 5.91 4.96
N PRO A 170 21.99 4.61 4.89
CA PRO A 170 22.88 3.57 4.39
C PRO A 170 23.18 3.72 2.89
N THR A 171 24.22 3.03 2.43
CA THR A 171 24.60 2.99 1.02
C THR A 171 23.57 2.22 0.18
N SER A 172 23.55 2.47 -1.14
CA SER A 172 22.65 1.75 -2.07
C SER A 172 22.92 0.24 -2.10
N GLN A 173 24.16 -0.19 -1.92
CA GLN A 173 24.54 -1.60 -1.89
C GLN A 173 23.95 -2.31 -0.66
N TYR A 174 24.01 -1.66 0.50
CA TYR A 174 23.43 -2.18 1.74
C TYR A 174 21.93 -2.49 1.58
N TRP A 175 21.17 -1.59 0.94
CA TRP A 175 19.75 -1.82 0.69
C TRP A 175 19.47 -3.00 -0.23
N ASP A 176 20.33 -3.24 -1.22
CA ASP A 176 20.21 -4.38 -2.13
C ASP A 176 20.46 -5.70 -1.41
N GLU A 177 21.52 -5.75 -0.59
CA GLU A 177 21.87 -6.90 0.23
C GLU A 177 20.75 -7.23 1.23
N LEU A 178 20.19 -6.23 1.92
CA LEU A 178 19.03 -6.42 2.79
C LEU A 178 17.79 -6.90 2.03
N SER A 179 17.50 -6.30 0.86
CA SER A 179 16.35 -6.71 0.04
C SER A 179 16.46 -8.17 -0.35
N ASN A 180 17.62 -8.61 -0.84
CA ASN A 180 17.89 -9.99 -1.23
C ASN A 180 17.81 -10.93 -0.03
N LYS A 181 18.46 -10.58 1.09
CA LYS A 181 18.44 -11.37 2.33
C LYS A 181 17.01 -11.64 2.79
N PHE A 182 16.20 -10.60 2.98
CA PHE A 182 14.84 -10.75 3.49
C PHE A 182 13.88 -11.35 2.45
N HIS A 183 14.13 -11.15 1.16
CA HIS A 183 13.38 -11.86 0.13
C HIS A 183 13.63 -13.37 0.19
N LEU A 184 14.89 -13.80 0.33
CA LEU A 184 15.23 -15.22 0.49
C LEU A 184 14.66 -15.80 1.80
N HIS A 185 14.75 -15.05 2.91
CA HIS A 185 14.12 -15.45 4.17
C HIS A 185 12.61 -15.64 4.03
N GLY A 186 11.94 -14.68 3.37
CA GLY A 186 10.51 -14.76 3.10
C GLY A 186 10.12 -15.99 2.29
N ARG A 187 10.90 -16.36 1.28
CA ARG A 187 10.65 -17.57 0.47
C ARG A 187 10.78 -18.85 1.31
N ALA A 188 11.83 -18.96 2.12
CA ALA A 188 12.08 -20.14 2.92
C ALA A 188 11.02 -20.31 4.01
N LEU A 189 10.69 -19.24 4.74
CA LEU A 189 9.64 -19.23 5.77
C LEU A 189 8.25 -19.51 5.17
N LYS A 190 7.93 -18.95 4.00
CA LYS A 190 6.64 -19.21 3.30
C LYS A 190 6.50 -20.70 2.94
N TYR A 191 7.57 -21.30 2.44
CA TYR A 191 7.60 -22.73 2.15
C TYR A 191 7.41 -23.55 3.43
N SER A 192 8.23 -23.28 4.46
CA SER A 192 8.18 -23.98 5.74
C SER A 192 6.79 -23.90 6.38
N GLY A 193 6.19 -22.72 6.45
CA GLY A 193 4.87 -22.54 7.05
C GLY A 193 3.80 -23.31 6.29
N THR A 194 3.86 -23.35 4.96
CA THR A 194 2.93 -24.15 4.15
C THR A 194 3.14 -25.66 4.38
N ALA A 195 4.38 -26.13 4.34
CA ALA A 195 4.70 -27.55 4.54
C ALA A 195 4.28 -28.03 5.93
N ARG A 196 4.51 -27.22 6.98
CA ARG A 196 4.08 -27.52 8.34
C ARG A 196 2.56 -27.58 8.45
N ILE A 197 1.81 -26.63 7.86
CA ILE A 197 0.34 -26.69 7.85
C ILE A 197 -0.14 -28.02 7.27
N TRP A 198 0.38 -28.43 6.11
CA TRP A 198 -0.01 -29.68 5.47
C TRP A 198 0.31 -30.92 6.30
N SER A 199 1.45 -30.91 6.98
CA SER A 199 1.84 -31.99 7.89
C SER A 199 0.97 -32.10 9.16
N THR A 200 0.21 -31.06 9.48
CA THR A 200 -0.69 -31.06 10.66
C THR A 200 -2.07 -31.63 10.36
N TYR A 201 -2.41 -31.87 9.09
CA TYR A 201 -3.68 -32.49 8.76
C TYR A 201 -3.74 -33.96 9.21
N PRO A 202 -4.94 -34.52 9.45
CA PRO A 202 -5.09 -35.95 9.64
C PRO A 202 -4.53 -36.72 8.43
N THR A 203 -3.92 -37.88 8.66
CA THR A 203 -3.32 -38.71 7.58
C THR A 203 -4.34 -39.15 6.51
N THR A 204 -5.63 -39.11 6.82
CA THR A 204 -6.74 -39.39 5.90
C THR A 204 -7.14 -38.18 5.04
N HIS A 205 -6.63 -36.99 5.35
CA HIS A 205 -6.93 -35.77 4.62
C HIS A 205 -6.13 -35.73 3.30
N LYS A 206 -6.79 -35.34 2.21
CA LYS A 206 -6.18 -35.27 0.87
C LYS A 206 -4.95 -34.35 0.78
N ASP A 207 -4.90 -33.32 1.60
CA ASP A 207 -3.83 -32.31 1.62
C ASP A 207 -2.77 -32.64 2.68
N TYR A 208 -2.82 -33.83 3.29
CA TYR A 208 -1.81 -34.28 4.23
C TYR A 208 -0.50 -34.60 3.50
N HIS A 209 0.56 -33.90 3.88
CA HIS A 209 1.91 -34.15 3.39
C HIS A 209 2.87 -34.23 4.58
N PRO A 210 3.46 -35.41 4.88
CA PRO A 210 4.39 -35.54 5.99
C PRO A 210 5.67 -34.73 5.72
N LEU A 211 6.26 -34.17 6.77
CA LEU A 211 7.58 -33.54 6.67
C LEU A 211 8.64 -34.62 6.44
N THR A 212 9.66 -34.31 5.63
CA THR A 212 10.81 -35.20 5.40
C THR A 212 11.56 -35.49 6.69
N ASP A 213 11.73 -34.47 7.54
CA ASP A 213 12.31 -34.57 8.86
C ASP A 213 11.34 -33.98 9.89
N PRO A 214 10.41 -34.78 10.44
CA PRO A 214 9.41 -34.27 11.36
C PRO A 214 10.06 -33.90 12.71
N PRO A 215 9.59 -32.83 13.37
CA PRO A 215 10.11 -32.45 14.67
C PRO A 215 9.92 -33.58 15.70
N PRO A 216 10.86 -33.79 16.64
CA PRO A 216 10.77 -34.87 17.61
C PRO A 216 9.44 -34.88 18.37
N VAL A 217 8.88 -36.07 18.60
CA VAL A 217 7.63 -36.23 19.34
C VAL A 217 7.78 -35.63 20.74
N GLY A 218 6.82 -34.80 21.15
CA GLY A 218 6.85 -34.09 22.43
C GLY A 218 7.63 -32.77 22.43
N SER A 219 8.37 -32.45 21.35
CA SER A 219 8.93 -31.11 21.17
C SER A 219 7.83 -30.06 21.05
N MET A 220 8.17 -28.80 21.34
CA MET A 220 7.23 -27.68 21.17
C MET A 220 6.80 -27.52 19.71
N TYR A 221 7.70 -27.82 18.76
CA TYR A 221 7.39 -27.85 17.33
C TYR A 221 6.37 -28.93 16.94
N HIS A 222 6.43 -30.09 17.57
CA HIS A 222 5.43 -31.13 17.39
C HIS A 222 4.09 -30.73 18.04
N LYS A 223 4.13 -30.22 19.27
CA LYS A 223 2.91 -29.86 20.03
C LYS A 223 2.16 -28.66 19.46
N TYR A 224 2.88 -27.64 18.98
CA TYR A 224 2.33 -26.38 18.48
C TYR A 224 2.51 -26.22 16.97
N GLY A 225 2.61 -27.32 16.22
CA GLY A 225 2.95 -27.31 14.79
C GLY A 225 2.09 -26.37 13.95
N HIS A 226 0.77 -26.35 14.17
CA HIS A 226 -0.14 -25.46 13.45
C HIS A 226 0.08 -23.97 13.76
N LEU A 227 0.28 -23.63 15.04
CA LEU A 227 0.56 -22.25 15.47
C LEU A 227 1.89 -21.76 14.91
N ILE A 228 2.94 -22.57 15.02
CA ILE A 228 4.27 -22.27 14.47
C ILE A 228 4.19 -22.05 12.96
N ALA A 229 3.44 -22.88 12.24
CA ALA A 229 3.27 -22.72 10.82
C ALA A 229 2.61 -21.37 10.44
N ARG A 230 1.62 -20.90 11.22
CA ARG A 230 1.02 -19.57 11.04
C ARG A 230 1.99 -18.42 11.37
N LEU A 231 2.84 -18.60 12.39
CA LEU A 231 3.91 -17.65 12.72
C LEU A 231 4.95 -17.55 11.60
N GLU A 232 5.38 -18.69 11.02
CA GLU A 232 6.30 -18.73 9.87
C GLU A 232 5.71 -17.99 8.66
N LEU A 233 4.42 -18.18 8.37
CA LEU A 233 3.75 -17.45 7.28
C LEU A 233 3.70 -15.93 7.52
N LEU A 234 3.46 -15.50 8.76
CA LEU A 234 3.45 -14.08 9.13
C LEU A 234 4.86 -13.46 9.09
N ASP A 235 5.87 -14.18 9.60
CA ASP A 235 7.27 -13.77 9.55
C ASP A 235 7.73 -13.65 8.08
N ALA A 236 7.34 -14.59 7.23
CA ALA A 236 7.55 -14.51 5.77
C ALA A 236 6.90 -13.27 5.14
N LEU A 237 5.64 -12.96 5.52
CA LEU A 237 4.93 -11.78 5.02
C LEU A 237 5.68 -10.49 5.41
N SER A 238 6.15 -10.41 6.65
CA SER A 238 6.98 -9.31 7.13
C SER A 238 8.29 -9.20 6.34
N CYS A 239 8.99 -10.32 6.12
CA CYS A 239 10.23 -10.37 5.36
C CYS A 239 10.05 -9.90 3.91
N PHE A 240 8.98 -10.31 3.21
CA PHE A 240 8.68 -9.83 1.86
C PHE A 240 8.37 -8.32 1.83
N ALA A 241 7.53 -7.84 2.75
CA ALA A 241 7.18 -6.43 2.83
C ALA A 241 8.41 -5.56 3.13
N TYR A 242 9.27 -6.00 4.05
CA TYR A 242 10.52 -5.33 4.36
C TYR A 242 11.51 -5.37 3.18
N GLY A 243 11.65 -6.50 2.50
CA GLY A 243 12.49 -6.62 1.31
C GLY A 243 12.06 -5.69 0.17
N PHE A 244 10.74 -5.53 -0.05
CA PHE A 244 10.20 -4.56 -1.01
C PHE A 244 10.43 -3.12 -0.58
N TRP A 245 10.29 -2.84 0.71
CA TRP A 245 10.61 -1.54 1.27
C TRP A 245 12.09 -1.18 1.08
N CYS A 246 13.04 -2.08 1.35
CA CYS A 246 14.47 -1.86 1.10
C CYS A 246 14.75 -1.50 -0.37
N ARG A 247 14.09 -2.19 -1.31
CA ARG A 247 14.21 -1.90 -2.75
C ARG A 247 13.63 -0.54 -3.14
N ASP A 248 12.55 -0.11 -2.51
CA ASP A 248 12.01 1.25 -2.69
C ASP A 248 13.01 2.31 -2.16
N MET A 249 13.64 2.06 -1.00
CA MET A 249 14.63 2.96 -0.40
C MET A 249 15.88 3.09 -1.27
N GLN A 250 16.36 1.97 -1.83
CA GLN A 250 17.49 1.93 -2.76
C GLN A 250 17.27 2.81 -3.99
N ARG A 251 16.09 2.70 -4.60
CA ARG A 251 15.80 3.33 -5.91
C ARG A 251 15.28 4.76 -5.80
N GLY A 252 14.82 5.17 -4.61
CA GLY A 252 14.04 6.40 -4.43
C GLY A 252 12.70 6.40 -5.21
N ALA A 253 12.32 5.25 -5.77
CA ALA A 253 11.15 5.05 -6.59
C ALA A 253 10.45 3.75 -6.18
N ARG A 254 9.11 3.80 -6.09
CA ARG A 254 8.31 2.72 -5.53
C ARG A 254 7.93 1.71 -6.61
N ASN A 255 8.28 0.43 -6.43
CA ASN A 255 7.93 -0.61 -7.39
C ASN A 255 6.49 -1.12 -7.16
N LEU A 256 5.53 -0.50 -7.84
CA LEU A 256 4.10 -0.85 -7.75
C LEU A 256 3.80 -2.32 -8.07
N HIS A 257 4.57 -2.95 -8.96
CA HIS A 257 4.34 -4.35 -9.33
C HIS A 257 4.63 -5.29 -8.15
N SER A 258 5.75 -5.09 -7.45
CA SER A 258 6.11 -5.87 -6.26
C SER A 258 5.09 -5.71 -5.13
N TRP A 259 4.62 -4.49 -4.88
CA TRP A 259 3.59 -4.28 -3.86
C TRP A 259 2.24 -4.90 -4.23
N ARG A 260 1.92 -5.06 -5.51
CA ARG A 260 0.70 -5.76 -5.94
C ARG A 260 0.84 -7.28 -5.81
N SER A 261 2.01 -7.83 -6.15
CA SER A 261 2.21 -9.28 -6.12
C SER A 261 2.09 -9.87 -4.71
N ILE A 262 2.38 -9.11 -3.65
CA ILE A 262 2.23 -9.58 -2.26
C ILE A 262 0.76 -9.70 -1.82
N THR A 263 -0.18 -9.01 -2.47
CA THR A 263 -1.58 -8.92 -1.99
C THR A 263 -2.28 -10.28 -1.94
N GLY A 264 -1.96 -11.19 -2.88
CA GLY A 264 -2.47 -12.56 -2.85
C GLY A 264 -1.94 -13.34 -1.64
N TYR A 265 -0.65 -13.20 -1.32
CA TYR A 265 -0.06 -13.84 -0.15
C TYR A 265 -0.57 -13.24 1.16
N LEU A 266 -0.84 -11.94 1.19
CA LEU A 266 -1.49 -11.29 2.33
C LEU A 266 -2.88 -11.85 2.57
N GLY A 267 -3.70 -12.00 1.51
CA GLY A 267 -5.02 -12.62 1.60
C GLY A 267 -4.96 -14.03 2.18
N TYR A 268 -3.98 -14.83 1.72
CA TYR A 268 -3.72 -16.16 2.27
C TYR A 268 -3.36 -16.13 3.76
N CYS A 269 -2.41 -15.29 4.19
CA CYS A 269 -2.06 -15.17 5.59
C CYS A 269 -3.26 -14.73 6.45
N ARG A 270 -4.06 -13.80 5.96
CA ARG A 270 -5.27 -13.33 6.63
C ARG A 270 -6.28 -14.46 6.83
N GLU A 271 -6.54 -15.27 5.81
CA GLU A 271 -7.44 -16.43 5.93
C GLU A 271 -6.95 -17.44 6.97
N ARG A 272 -5.64 -17.70 7.02
CA ARG A 272 -5.05 -18.60 8.03
C ARG A 272 -5.12 -18.06 9.45
N TRP A 273 -5.07 -16.75 9.61
CA TRP A 273 -5.21 -16.05 10.90
C TRP A 273 -6.65 -15.65 11.24
N ALA A 274 -7.62 -15.88 10.35
CA ALA A 274 -9.03 -15.64 10.61
C ALA A 274 -9.77 -16.92 11.03
N SER A 275 -9.07 -18.05 11.21
CA SER A 275 -9.68 -19.32 11.59
C SER A 275 -10.33 -19.24 12.98
N GLU A 276 -11.41 -19.99 13.16
CA GLU A 276 -12.26 -19.96 14.36
C GLU A 276 -11.54 -20.44 15.64
N ASP A 277 -10.40 -21.12 15.49
CA ASP A 277 -9.63 -21.68 16.60
C ASP A 277 -8.85 -20.65 17.45
N ILE A 278 -8.83 -19.37 17.03
CA ILE A 278 -8.07 -18.33 17.74
C ILE A 278 -8.87 -17.79 18.92
N THR A 279 -8.61 -18.38 20.08
CA THR A 279 -9.21 -17.97 21.35
C THR A 279 -8.32 -17.04 22.17
N ASP A 280 -6.99 -17.11 22.03
CA ASP A 280 -6.05 -16.25 22.76
C ASP A 280 -6.05 -14.82 22.20
N GLU A 281 -6.22 -13.83 23.07
CA GLU A 281 -6.09 -12.41 22.73
C GLU A 281 -4.71 -12.09 22.13
N CYS A 282 -3.66 -12.78 22.60
CA CYS A 282 -2.31 -12.62 22.08
C CYS A 282 -2.27 -12.98 20.58
N GLU A 283 -2.85 -14.12 20.22
CA GLU A 283 -2.86 -14.61 18.84
C GLU A 283 -3.71 -13.72 17.93
N ARG A 284 -4.85 -13.21 18.42
CA ARG A 284 -5.67 -12.25 17.65
C ARG A 284 -4.90 -10.98 17.29
N ALA A 285 -3.92 -10.58 18.10
CA ALA A 285 -3.09 -9.42 17.80
C ALA A 285 -2.30 -9.60 16.50
N PHE A 286 -1.91 -10.84 16.16
CA PHE A 286 -1.24 -11.15 14.88
C PHE A 286 -2.17 -10.97 13.68
N LEU A 287 -3.47 -11.28 13.81
CA LEU A 287 -4.45 -10.91 12.78
C LEU A 287 -4.52 -9.38 12.62
N GLY A 288 -4.44 -8.64 13.73
CA GLY A 288 -4.30 -7.18 13.72
C GLY A 288 -3.06 -6.70 12.95
N LEU A 289 -1.92 -7.38 13.10
CA LEU A 289 -0.70 -7.08 12.34
C LEU A 289 -0.86 -7.36 10.84
N VAL A 290 -1.53 -8.44 10.45
CA VAL A 290 -1.81 -8.73 9.02
C VAL A 290 -2.65 -7.61 8.41
N TRP A 291 -3.71 -7.17 9.10
CA TRP A 291 -4.53 -6.03 8.67
C TRP A 291 -3.73 -4.72 8.64
N LEU A 292 -2.83 -4.52 9.60
CA LEU A 292 -1.99 -3.33 9.64
C LEU A 292 -1.02 -3.31 8.44
N LEU A 293 -0.33 -4.40 8.16
CA LEU A 293 0.51 -4.56 6.96
C LEU A 293 -0.29 -4.28 5.69
N GLU A 294 -1.52 -4.82 5.58
CA GLU A 294 -2.41 -4.56 4.44
C GLU A 294 -2.71 -3.08 4.26
N GLY A 295 -3.06 -2.39 5.35
CA GLY A 295 -3.30 -0.96 5.36
C GLY A 295 -2.10 -0.17 4.83
N PHE A 296 -0.90 -0.44 5.34
CA PHE A 296 0.32 0.24 4.91
C PHE A 296 0.71 -0.09 3.46
N ILE A 297 0.55 -1.34 3.01
CA ILE A 297 0.79 -1.74 1.61
C ILE A 297 -0.14 -0.98 0.68
N HIS A 298 -1.44 -0.92 0.98
CA HIS A 298 -2.41 -0.20 0.16
C HIS A 298 -2.22 1.31 0.19
N THR A 299 -1.81 1.91 1.32
CA THR A 299 -1.41 3.32 1.36
C THR A 299 -0.21 3.57 0.45
N ARG A 300 0.80 2.69 0.43
CA ARG A 300 1.96 2.83 -0.48
C ARG A 300 1.55 2.77 -1.95
N ILE A 301 0.70 1.82 -2.32
CA ILE A 301 0.14 1.73 -3.68
C ILE A 301 -0.61 3.02 -4.01
N TYR A 302 -1.50 3.47 -3.11
CA TYR A 302 -2.30 4.69 -3.25
C TYR A 302 -1.43 5.92 -3.50
N VAL A 303 -0.45 6.22 -2.63
CA VAL A 303 0.31 7.47 -2.73
C VAL A 303 1.12 7.50 -4.04
N THR A 304 1.61 6.35 -4.49
CA THR A 304 2.37 6.27 -5.75
C THR A 304 1.46 6.49 -6.95
N GLU A 305 0.31 5.82 -7.00
CA GLU A 305 -0.69 5.99 -8.06
C GLU A 305 -1.32 7.38 -8.06
N ALA A 306 -1.55 7.97 -6.89
CA ALA A 306 -2.09 9.31 -6.75
C ALA A 306 -1.14 10.37 -7.34
N LYS A 307 0.18 10.19 -7.18
CA LYS A 307 1.19 11.05 -7.83
C LYS A 307 1.10 10.94 -9.36
N LEU A 308 1.04 9.73 -9.91
CA LEU A 308 0.90 9.51 -11.35
C LEU A 308 -0.40 10.12 -11.91
N VAL A 309 -1.51 9.97 -11.19
CA VAL A 309 -2.80 10.58 -11.56
C VAL A 309 -2.74 12.10 -11.47
N ALA A 310 -2.06 12.67 -10.47
CA ALA A 310 -1.89 14.10 -10.35
C ALA A 310 -1.06 14.69 -11.50
N GLU A 311 0.01 14.00 -11.91
CA GLU A 311 0.82 14.36 -13.09
C GLU A 311 0.01 14.30 -14.39
N ASP A 312 -0.79 13.24 -14.60
CA ASP A 312 -1.73 13.14 -15.73
C ASP A 312 -2.74 14.30 -15.74
N CYS A 313 -3.37 14.58 -14.59
CA CYS A 313 -4.30 15.71 -14.44
C CYS A 313 -3.63 17.05 -14.74
N ALA A 314 -2.41 17.28 -14.24
CA ALA A 314 -1.66 18.51 -14.51
C ALA A 314 -1.36 18.67 -16.01
N GLY A 315 -0.95 17.60 -16.68
CA GLY A 315 -0.73 17.60 -18.13
C GLY A 315 -2.01 17.88 -18.93
N GLN A 316 -3.14 17.32 -18.51
CA GLN A 316 -4.45 17.61 -19.11
C GLN A 316 -4.85 19.08 -18.90
N LEU A 317 -4.63 19.62 -17.71
CA LEU A 317 -4.93 21.02 -17.40
C LEU A 317 -4.06 21.98 -18.23
N MET A 318 -2.76 21.68 -18.41
CA MET A 318 -1.90 22.47 -19.29
C MET A 318 -2.39 22.46 -20.75
N ARG A 319 -2.85 21.30 -21.26
CA ARG A 319 -3.43 21.21 -22.61
C ARG A 319 -4.71 22.03 -22.74
N LEU A 320 -5.58 22.01 -21.72
CA LEU A 320 -6.80 22.84 -21.71
C LEU A 320 -6.46 24.33 -21.78
N ARG A 321 -5.47 24.76 -21.00
CA ARG A 321 -5.00 26.16 -21.02
C ARG A 321 -4.43 26.55 -22.38
N ALA A 322 -3.60 25.71 -22.98
CA ALA A 322 -3.04 25.97 -24.31
C ALA A 322 -4.13 26.08 -25.40
N LEU A 323 -5.20 25.27 -25.31
CA LEU A 323 -6.34 25.37 -26.24
C LEU A 323 -7.10 26.70 -26.04
N ALA A 324 -7.34 27.10 -24.79
CA ALA A 324 -8.00 28.35 -24.48
C ALA A 324 -7.19 29.58 -24.90
N GLU A 325 -5.88 29.57 -24.68
CA GLU A 325 -4.97 30.63 -25.13
C GLU A 325 -4.93 30.71 -26.67
N ALA A 326 -4.90 29.56 -27.35
CA ALA A 326 -4.95 29.53 -28.80
C ALA A 326 -6.28 30.06 -29.35
N GLU A 327 -7.41 29.75 -28.72
CA GLU A 327 -8.71 30.31 -29.09
C GLU A 327 -8.76 31.82 -28.84
N ALA A 328 -8.31 32.29 -27.67
CA ALA A 328 -8.23 33.71 -27.36
C ALA A 328 -7.39 34.46 -28.40
N ALA A 329 -6.23 33.92 -28.79
CA ALA A 329 -5.38 34.48 -29.84
C ALA A 329 -6.10 34.54 -31.20
N ARG A 330 -6.90 33.51 -31.55
CA ARG A 330 -7.71 33.52 -32.78
C ARG A 330 -8.79 34.59 -32.74
N VAL A 331 -9.51 34.73 -31.63
CA VAL A 331 -10.54 35.76 -31.46
C VAL A 331 -9.93 37.17 -31.57
N SER A 332 -8.80 37.41 -30.91
CA SER A 332 -8.07 38.69 -31.00
C SER A 332 -7.57 38.99 -32.41
N SER A 333 -7.06 37.98 -33.13
CA SER A 333 -6.64 38.18 -34.53
C SER A 333 -7.81 38.55 -35.44
N THR A 334 -9.00 38.00 -35.19
CA THR A 334 -10.19 38.24 -36.02
C THR A 334 -10.80 39.63 -35.77
N GLN A 335 -10.77 40.14 -34.53
CA GLN A 335 -11.24 41.49 -34.22
C GLN A 335 -10.38 42.60 -34.85
N SER A 336 -9.09 42.34 -35.10
CA SER A 336 -8.19 43.32 -35.73
C SER A 336 -8.46 43.57 -37.22
N VAL A 337 -9.22 42.70 -37.90
CA VAL A 337 -9.60 42.87 -39.31
C VAL A 337 -10.99 43.52 -39.44
N SER A 338 -11.26 44.51 -38.60
CA SER A 338 -12.36 45.43 -38.88
C SER A 338 -11.92 46.31 -40.06
N PRO A 339 -12.59 46.24 -41.23
CA PRO A 339 -12.27 47.11 -42.36
C PRO A 339 -12.61 48.53 -41.92
N THR A 340 -11.60 49.22 -41.39
CA THR A 340 -11.67 50.65 -41.21
C THR A 340 -11.66 51.18 -42.63
N VAL A 341 -12.85 51.54 -43.14
CA VAL A 341 -13.00 52.44 -44.27
C VAL A 341 -12.22 53.69 -43.87
N GLN A 342 -10.95 53.74 -44.27
CA GLN A 342 -10.16 54.96 -44.17
C GLN A 342 -10.87 56.00 -45.03
N PRO A 343 -11.37 57.12 -44.47
CA PRO A 343 -11.56 58.29 -45.29
C PRO A 343 -10.20 58.67 -45.92
N PRO A 344 -10.19 59.19 -47.16
CA PRO A 344 -8.97 59.38 -47.95
C PRO A 344 -7.92 60.20 -47.18
N ALA A 345 -6.71 59.65 -47.11
CA ALA A 345 -5.55 60.28 -46.50
C ALA A 345 -5.19 61.56 -47.28
N MET A 346 -5.36 62.71 -46.63
CA MET A 346 -4.65 63.92 -47.03
C MET A 346 -3.20 63.86 -46.55
N LEU A 347 -2.33 64.38 -47.42
CA LEU A 347 -0.87 64.43 -47.39
C LEU A 347 -0.21 64.57 -46.00
N PRO A 348 0.88 63.85 -45.71
CA PRO A 348 1.73 64.11 -44.55
C PRO A 348 2.75 65.22 -44.85
N SER A 349 2.82 66.21 -43.95
CA SER A 349 3.90 67.20 -43.93
C SER A 349 5.16 66.64 -43.25
N PRO A 350 6.37 67.06 -43.68
CA PRO A 350 7.64 66.61 -43.11
C PRO A 350 7.95 67.39 -41.84
N VAL A 351 8.13 66.70 -40.71
CA VAL A 351 8.80 67.25 -39.54
C VAL A 351 9.82 66.23 -39.04
N THR A 352 11.07 66.60 -39.27
CA THR A 352 12.31 66.14 -38.66
C THR A 352 12.26 66.33 -37.14
N ASP A 353 12.75 65.35 -36.36
CA ASP A 353 13.55 65.54 -35.13
C ASP A 353 13.84 64.16 -34.48
N SER A 354 15.10 63.73 -34.47
CA SER A 354 16.07 63.91 -33.36
C SER A 354 15.81 62.91 -32.21
N ALA A 355 16.51 61.77 -32.19
CA ALA A 355 17.79 61.54 -31.48
C ALA A 355 17.64 61.31 -29.96
N ASN A 356 18.45 60.37 -29.43
CA ASN A 356 18.67 60.04 -28.00
C ASN A 356 17.54 59.27 -27.29
N SER A 357 17.75 58.22 -26.47
CA SER A 357 18.95 57.74 -25.77
C SER A 357 18.82 56.26 -25.37
N THR A 358 19.94 55.55 -25.42
CA THR A 358 20.26 54.37 -24.60
C THR A 358 20.33 54.75 -23.11
N PRO A 359 20.06 53.82 -22.18
CA PRO A 359 21.10 53.61 -21.18
C PRO A 359 21.35 52.14 -20.87
N THR A 360 22.61 51.76 -21.06
CA THR A 360 23.30 50.70 -20.34
C THR A 360 23.40 51.06 -18.86
N ASN A 361 23.07 50.14 -17.95
CA ASN A 361 23.59 50.23 -16.59
C ASN A 361 24.12 48.88 -16.11
N ARG A 362 25.42 48.87 -15.83
CA ARG A 362 26.26 47.78 -15.34
C ARG A 362 27.19 48.42 -14.30
N SER A 363 27.17 47.95 -13.05
CA SER A 363 28.17 48.14 -11.97
C SER A 363 27.65 47.30 -10.79
N THR A 364 28.27 46.24 -10.29
CA THR A 364 29.63 45.99 -9.76
C THR A 364 29.95 46.81 -8.49
N ASP A 365 30.23 46.05 -7.43
CA ASP A 365 30.98 46.34 -6.19
C ASP A 365 30.36 47.05 -4.97
N THR A 366 30.44 46.32 -3.85
CA THR A 366 30.46 46.71 -2.43
C THR A 366 31.75 47.51 -2.11
N PRO A 367 31.76 48.45 -1.13
CA PRO A 367 32.26 48.09 0.21
C PRO A 367 31.67 48.88 1.40
N ASP A 368 32.08 48.46 2.60
CA ASP A 368 31.88 48.99 3.95
C ASP A 368 31.85 50.51 4.15
N ALA A 369 31.03 50.97 5.11
CA ALA A 369 31.48 51.54 6.40
C ALA A 369 30.48 52.56 7.02
N SER A 370 30.18 52.35 8.31
CA SER A 370 29.94 53.32 9.39
C SER A 370 29.16 54.64 9.16
N SER A 371 28.13 54.80 10.01
CA SER A 371 27.73 56.03 10.73
C SER A 371 27.29 57.28 9.95
N SER A 372 25.96 57.43 9.84
CA SER A 372 25.27 58.69 10.22
C SER A 372 23.76 58.45 10.32
N ARG A 373 23.20 58.63 11.52
CA ARG A 373 21.75 58.68 11.75
C ARG A 373 21.19 59.95 11.11
N THR A 374 20.59 59.79 9.94
CA THR A 374 19.67 60.75 9.34
C THR A 374 18.35 60.01 9.12
N ALA A 375 17.26 60.56 9.65
CA ALA A 375 15.95 59.93 9.55
C ALA A 375 15.57 59.71 8.08
N PRO A 376 15.18 58.48 7.68
CA PRO A 376 14.84 58.21 6.29
C PRO A 376 13.57 58.95 5.87
N PRO A 377 13.49 59.50 4.64
CA PRO A 377 12.24 59.96 4.08
C PRO A 377 11.24 58.80 4.04
N ALA A 378 9.98 59.09 4.35
CA ALA A 378 8.91 58.11 4.43
C ALA A 378 8.91 57.21 3.17
N PRO A 379 8.91 55.87 3.32
CA PRO A 379 8.88 54.98 2.18
C PRO A 379 7.61 55.24 1.36
N PRO A 380 7.68 55.16 0.02
CA PRO A 380 6.49 55.25 -0.82
C PRO A 380 5.45 54.22 -0.33
N PRO A 381 4.15 54.55 -0.40
CA PRO A 381 3.09 53.66 0.07
C PRO A 381 3.29 52.28 -0.55
N ARG A 382 3.60 51.31 0.31
CA ARG A 382 3.81 49.93 -0.08
C ARG A 382 2.53 49.51 -0.83
N PRO A 383 2.61 49.02 -2.08
CA PRO A 383 1.43 48.54 -2.78
C PRO A 383 0.70 47.56 -1.86
N PRO A 384 -0.65 47.61 -1.81
CA PRO A 384 -1.41 46.71 -0.95
C PRO A 384 -0.86 45.30 -1.20
N PRO A 385 -0.58 44.51 -0.15
CA PRO A 385 -0.09 43.15 -0.34
C PRO A 385 -1.04 42.52 -1.33
N GLN A 386 -0.55 42.26 -2.55
CA GLN A 386 -1.27 41.42 -3.49
C GLN A 386 -1.52 40.18 -2.65
N ARG A 387 -2.78 39.99 -2.23
CA ARG A 387 -3.20 38.76 -1.59
C ARG A 387 -2.72 37.72 -2.56
N SER A 388 -1.63 37.04 -2.20
CA SER A 388 -1.16 35.86 -2.88
C SER A 388 -2.41 35.00 -2.94
N GLY A 389 -3.04 35.04 -4.11
CA GLY A 389 -4.37 34.47 -4.32
C GLY A 389 -4.31 33.08 -3.74
N ASP A 390 -5.35 32.73 -3.01
CA ASP A 390 -5.50 31.37 -2.49
C ASP A 390 -5.02 30.42 -3.59
N PRO A 391 -3.99 29.56 -3.37
CA PRO A 391 -3.46 28.69 -4.42
C PRO A 391 -4.54 27.81 -5.06
N TRP A 392 -5.69 27.75 -4.39
CA TRP A 392 -6.90 26.99 -4.70
C TRP A 392 -8.06 27.87 -5.15
N ALA A 393 -7.89 29.19 -5.29
CA ALA A 393 -8.90 30.04 -5.89
C ALA A 393 -9.18 29.47 -7.30
N PRO A 394 -10.44 29.11 -7.62
CA PRO A 394 -10.82 28.48 -8.89
C PRO A 394 -10.69 29.41 -10.12
N GLU A 395 -9.87 30.46 -10.01
CA GLU A 395 -10.04 31.73 -10.73
C GLU A 395 -9.39 31.77 -12.11
N ASN A 396 -8.81 30.66 -12.61
CA ASN A 396 -8.31 30.58 -14.00
C ASN A 396 -8.54 29.19 -14.60
N LEU A 397 -9.72 28.62 -14.39
CA LEU A 397 -10.15 27.50 -15.21
C LEU A 397 -10.59 28.06 -16.58
N PRO A 398 -10.06 27.54 -17.69
CA PRO A 398 -10.51 27.95 -19.02
C PRO A 398 -12.01 27.70 -19.19
N ASP A 399 -12.66 28.50 -20.03
CA ASP A 399 -14.10 28.43 -20.27
C ASP A 399 -14.55 26.99 -20.59
N SER A 400 -15.71 26.63 -20.03
CA SER A 400 -16.28 25.26 -19.97
C SER A 400 -16.48 24.58 -21.34
N HIS A 401 -16.44 25.30 -22.46
CA HIS A 401 -16.60 24.72 -23.79
C HIS A 401 -15.36 23.94 -24.27
N HIS A 402 -14.21 24.14 -23.64
CA HIS A 402 -13.01 23.36 -23.92
C HIS A 402 -13.12 21.96 -23.28
N THR A 403 -13.09 20.92 -24.12
CA THR A 403 -13.11 19.53 -23.65
C THR A 403 -11.85 18.78 -24.08
N ILE A 404 -11.30 17.97 -23.18
CA ILE A 404 -10.25 17.00 -23.49
C ILE A 404 -10.84 15.60 -23.41
N PRO A 405 -10.62 14.75 -24.43
CA PRO A 405 -11.02 13.35 -24.36
C PRO A 405 -10.25 12.64 -23.26
N ILE A 406 -10.96 12.05 -22.29
CA ILE A 406 -10.37 11.23 -21.23
C ILE A 406 -10.31 9.78 -21.71
N HIS A 407 -9.11 9.19 -21.72
CA HIS A 407 -8.92 7.79 -22.10
C HIS A 407 -9.43 6.84 -21.01
N ALA A 408 -9.95 5.67 -21.40
CA ALA A 408 -10.42 4.65 -20.47
C ALA A 408 -9.34 4.19 -19.46
N ALA A 409 -8.07 4.18 -19.86
CA ALA A 409 -6.94 3.89 -18.98
C ALA A 409 -6.79 4.92 -17.84
N ALA A 410 -7.07 6.19 -18.12
CA ALA A 410 -7.03 7.27 -17.15
C ALA A 410 -8.15 7.13 -16.10
N ILE A 411 -9.34 6.68 -16.54
CA ILE A 411 -10.46 6.34 -15.64
C ILE A 411 -10.11 5.12 -14.78
N ALA A 412 -9.53 4.08 -15.38
CA ALA A 412 -9.12 2.88 -14.66
C ALA A 412 -8.08 3.18 -13.56
N SER A 413 -7.11 4.05 -13.85
CA SER A 413 -6.09 4.48 -12.89
C SER A 413 -6.70 5.25 -11.72
N ARG A 414 -7.63 6.18 -11.98
CA ARG A 414 -8.38 6.90 -10.94
C ARG A 414 -9.23 5.97 -10.07
N HIS A 415 -9.89 4.98 -10.68
CA HIS A 415 -10.63 3.96 -9.95
C HIS A 415 -9.72 3.13 -9.04
N LEU A 416 -8.52 2.79 -9.51
CA LEU A 416 -7.54 2.02 -8.73
C LEU A 416 -7.03 2.80 -7.52
N VAL A 417 -6.77 4.11 -7.67
CA VAL A 417 -6.46 5.02 -6.56
C VAL A 417 -7.58 5.00 -5.52
N ALA A 418 -8.82 5.25 -5.94
CA ALA A 418 -9.98 5.27 -5.05
C ALA A 418 -10.19 3.93 -4.32
N SER A 419 -10.04 2.81 -5.05
CA SER A 419 -10.13 1.47 -4.46
C SER A 419 -9.04 1.23 -3.42
N SER A 420 -7.80 1.67 -3.68
CA SER A 420 -6.68 1.47 -2.76
C SER A 420 -6.87 2.24 -1.46
N VAL A 421 -7.41 3.47 -1.52
CA VAL A 421 -7.78 4.25 -0.32
C VAL A 421 -8.88 3.54 0.48
N GLY A 422 -9.90 3.03 -0.21
CA GLY A 422 -11.00 2.29 0.43
C GLY A 422 -10.49 1.05 1.18
N THR A 423 -9.65 0.24 0.52
CA THR A 423 -9.05 -0.95 1.14
C THR A 423 -8.15 -0.60 2.31
N ALA A 424 -7.28 0.41 2.17
CA ALA A 424 -6.40 0.85 3.25
C ALA A 424 -7.21 1.28 4.49
N ARG A 425 -8.28 2.07 4.30
CA ARG A 425 -9.17 2.50 5.38
C ARG A 425 -9.81 1.31 6.10
N ILE A 426 -10.37 0.35 5.36
CA ILE A 426 -11.00 -0.84 5.95
C ILE A 426 -9.96 -1.63 6.75
N ALA A 427 -8.78 -1.83 6.18
CA ALA A 427 -7.70 -2.57 6.81
C ALA A 427 -7.26 -1.91 8.13
N PHE A 428 -7.06 -0.59 8.16
CA PHE A 428 -6.75 0.12 9.40
C PHE A 428 -7.86 0.03 10.45
N GLN A 429 -9.12 0.14 10.05
CA GLN A 429 -10.26 -0.03 10.96
C GLN A 429 -10.31 -1.42 11.57
N GLN A 430 -10.00 -2.46 10.79
CA GLN A 430 -9.91 -3.82 11.32
C GLN A 430 -8.68 -3.97 12.23
N ALA A 431 -7.51 -3.49 11.83
CA ALA A 431 -6.30 -3.56 12.64
C ALA A 431 -6.52 -2.97 14.05
N GLN A 432 -7.13 -1.79 14.14
CA GLN A 432 -7.41 -1.11 15.41
C GLN A 432 -8.30 -1.92 16.38
N ARG A 433 -9.07 -2.90 15.88
CA ARG A 433 -9.89 -3.79 16.73
C ARG A 433 -9.06 -4.88 17.41
N TYR A 434 -7.94 -5.26 16.79
CA TYR A 434 -7.15 -6.43 17.19
C TYR A 434 -5.81 -6.05 17.83
N ILE A 435 -5.20 -4.92 17.42
CA ILE A 435 -3.94 -4.44 17.97
C ILE A 435 -4.12 -3.02 18.54
N THR A 436 -3.93 -2.90 19.86
CA THR A 436 -4.03 -1.64 20.61
C THR A 436 -2.88 -1.54 21.60
N LEU A 437 -2.52 -0.31 22.00
CA LEU A 437 -1.46 -0.09 22.99
C LEU A 437 -1.73 -0.81 24.33
N PRO A 438 -2.96 -0.80 24.90
CA PRO A 438 -3.24 -1.58 26.11
C PRO A 438 -3.06 -3.09 25.92
N LEU A 439 -3.41 -3.61 24.74
CA LEU A 439 -3.22 -5.03 24.42
C LEU A 439 -1.72 -5.37 24.35
N LEU A 440 -0.91 -4.53 23.72
CA LEU A 440 0.54 -4.70 23.68
C LEU A 440 1.15 -4.61 25.07
N ALA A 441 0.76 -3.63 25.89
CA ALA A 441 1.25 -3.52 27.27
C ALA A 441 0.96 -4.79 28.10
N LYS A 442 -0.20 -5.44 27.87
CA LYS A 442 -0.63 -6.64 28.58
C LYS A 442 0.09 -7.91 28.11
N HIS A 443 0.19 -8.11 26.80
CA HIS A 443 0.59 -9.39 26.20
C HIS A 443 1.96 -9.38 25.52
N TYR A 444 2.47 -8.20 25.22
CA TYR A 444 3.75 -7.95 24.57
C TYR A 444 4.53 -6.82 25.29
N PRO A 445 4.72 -6.91 26.62
CA PRO A 445 5.31 -5.83 27.42
C PRO A 445 6.69 -5.38 26.94
N ARG A 446 7.55 -6.29 26.43
CA ARG A 446 8.87 -5.93 25.89
C ARG A 446 8.73 -5.11 24.62
N THR A 447 7.89 -5.57 23.69
CA THR A 447 7.57 -4.84 22.46
C THR A 447 6.93 -3.48 22.75
N PHE A 448 6.03 -3.42 23.73
CA PHE A 448 5.39 -2.18 24.17
C PHE A 448 6.40 -1.19 24.78
N ALA A 449 7.30 -1.65 25.65
CA ALA A 449 8.35 -0.82 26.23
C ALA A 449 9.27 -0.23 25.14
N ARG A 450 9.61 -1.03 24.12
CA ARG A 450 10.32 -0.59 22.90
C ARG A 450 9.63 0.55 22.17
N MET A 451 8.30 0.57 22.16
CA MET A 451 7.50 1.62 21.53
C MET A 451 7.42 2.89 22.36
N VAL A 452 7.07 2.76 23.64
CA VAL A 452 6.80 3.93 24.50
C VAL A 452 8.08 4.70 24.83
N HIS A 453 9.22 4.03 24.89
CA HIS A 453 10.50 4.65 25.23
C HIS A 453 11.37 5.01 24.02
N SER A 454 10.83 4.81 22.81
CA SER A 454 11.51 5.12 21.54
C SER A 454 11.76 6.62 21.38
N SER A 455 12.97 6.98 20.98
CA SER A 455 13.36 8.34 20.56
C SER A 455 13.25 8.56 19.05
N LEU A 456 12.83 7.53 18.31
CA LEU A 456 12.69 7.56 16.86
C LEU A 456 11.43 8.34 16.45
N ALA A 457 11.51 9.05 15.32
CA ALA A 457 10.39 9.75 14.72
C ALA A 457 9.88 9.03 13.46
N ALA A 458 8.69 9.41 13.00
CA ALA A 458 8.14 8.92 11.74
C ALA A 458 9.07 9.18 10.54
N THR A 459 9.85 10.28 10.59
CA THR A 459 10.83 10.67 9.56
C THR A 459 12.10 9.82 9.56
N ASP A 460 12.33 9.02 10.61
CA ASP A 460 13.51 8.17 10.74
C ASP A 460 13.32 6.81 10.05
N GLU A 461 12.54 6.75 8.95
CA GLU A 461 12.13 5.49 8.29
C GLU A 461 13.31 4.62 7.82
N HIS A 462 14.54 5.17 7.73
CA HIS A 462 15.75 4.44 7.33
C HIS A 462 16.48 3.72 8.48
N GLU A 463 16.11 3.99 9.73
CA GLU A 463 16.69 3.34 10.92
C GLU A 463 16.17 1.93 11.29
N PRO A 464 14.96 1.46 10.87
CA PRO A 464 14.47 0.13 11.23
C PRO A 464 15.40 -0.98 10.73
N ASP A 465 15.81 -1.85 11.65
CA ASP A 465 16.61 -3.04 11.38
C ASP A 465 15.92 -4.28 11.92
N MET A 466 15.47 -5.13 11.00
CA MET A 466 14.77 -6.38 11.31
C MET A 466 15.62 -7.38 12.08
N ASP A 467 16.95 -7.29 12.03
CA ASP A 467 17.85 -8.15 12.80
C ASP A 467 18.08 -7.61 14.23
N ASP A 468 17.66 -6.37 14.53
CA ASP A 468 17.81 -5.75 15.84
C ASP A 468 16.64 -6.07 16.78
N THR A 469 16.82 -7.11 17.57
CA THR A 469 15.81 -7.60 18.52
C THR A 469 15.65 -6.71 19.76
N GLU A 470 16.61 -5.83 20.05
CA GLU A 470 16.67 -5.05 21.30
C GLU A 470 16.58 -3.53 21.11
N GLY A 471 16.78 -3.06 19.89
CA GLY A 471 16.75 -1.64 19.56
C GLY A 471 15.39 -0.96 19.75
N GLU A 472 15.38 0.35 19.64
CA GLU A 472 14.15 1.16 19.69
C GLU A 472 13.15 0.75 18.59
N LEU A 473 11.86 0.91 18.86
CA LEU A 473 10.79 0.60 17.93
C LEU A 473 9.83 1.78 17.85
N PHE A 474 9.63 2.38 16.69
CA PHE A 474 8.63 3.45 16.54
C PHE A 474 7.22 2.87 16.41
N TRP A 475 6.23 3.44 17.10
CA TRP A 475 4.82 3.10 16.90
C TRP A 475 4.33 3.70 15.57
N PRO A 476 3.95 2.88 14.59
CA PRO A 476 3.51 3.38 13.29
C PRO A 476 2.21 4.19 13.43
N GLY A 477 2.31 5.50 13.23
CA GLY A 477 1.18 6.42 13.26
C GLY A 477 0.22 6.26 12.07
N LEU A 478 -0.78 7.15 11.97
CA LEU A 478 -1.67 7.19 10.82
C LEU A 478 -0.87 7.49 9.54
N ASN A 479 -0.92 6.57 8.59
CA ASN A 479 -0.12 6.67 7.39
C ASN A 479 -0.85 7.43 6.27
N GLY A 480 -0.60 8.75 6.18
CA GLY A 480 -1.03 9.57 5.04
C GLY A 480 -0.01 9.61 3.89
N THR A 481 1.28 9.35 4.17
CA THR A 481 2.41 9.58 3.25
C THR A 481 2.88 8.32 2.51
N GLY A 482 2.40 7.15 2.93
CA GLY A 482 2.90 5.85 2.51
C GLY A 482 4.16 5.40 3.25
N GLU A 483 4.57 6.11 4.29
CA GLU A 483 5.77 5.81 5.09
C GLU A 483 5.42 4.92 6.29
N GLY A 484 6.42 4.28 6.89
CA GLY A 484 6.29 3.55 8.16
C GLY A 484 5.99 2.06 8.04
N ILE A 485 5.93 1.49 6.83
CA ILE A 485 5.78 0.04 6.64
C ILE A 485 6.93 -0.74 7.30
N ALA A 486 8.15 -0.19 7.29
CA ALA A 486 9.30 -0.81 7.92
C ALA A 486 9.16 -0.93 9.44
N TRP A 487 8.55 0.08 10.08
CA TRP A 487 8.21 0.03 11.51
C TRP A 487 7.19 -1.06 11.82
N VAL A 488 6.20 -1.25 10.94
CA VAL A 488 5.23 -2.35 11.08
C VAL A 488 5.91 -3.72 10.93
N CYS A 489 6.86 -3.86 10.02
CA CYS A 489 7.64 -5.09 9.85
C CYS A 489 8.47 -5.39 11.11
N LEU A 490 9.17 -4.38 11.64
CA LEU A 490 9.95 -4.50 12.87
C LEU A 490 9.07 -4.82 14.09
N MET A 491 7.91 -4.17 14.21
CA MET A 491 6.91 -4.48 15.23
C MET A 491 6.43 -5.92 15.13
N THR A 492 6.15 -6.39 13.91
CA THR A 492 5.76 -7.79 13.66
C THR A 492 6.85 -8.74 14.16
N LYS A 493 8.11 -8.46 13.84
CA LYS A 493 9.25 -9.29 14.27
C LYS A 493 9.43 -9.29 15.78
N ALA A 494 9.30 -8.12 16.43
CA ALA A 494 9.38 -7.97 17.89
C ALA A 494 8.29 -8.79 18.59
N MET A 495 7.03 -8.66 18.14
CA MET A 495 5.90 -9.40 18.71
C MET A 495 6.07 -10.92 18.54
N ILE A 496 6.52 -11.37 17.36
CA ILE A 496 6.79 -12.79 17.10
C ILE A 496 7.90 -13.29 18.02
N SER A 497 9.01 -12.54 18.17
CA SER A 497 10.14 -12.94 19.02
C SER A 497 9.80 -12.97 20.51
N GLU A 498 8.90 -12.11 20.97
CA GLU A 498 8.44 -12.11 22.36
C GLU A 498 7.51 -13.31 22.62
N PHE A 499 6.58 -13.55 21.69
CA PHE A 499 5.64 -14.67 21.76
C PHE A 499 6.30 -16.04 21.57
N SER A 500 7.39 -16.09 20.79
CA SER A 500 8.04 -17.34 20.40
C SER A 500 8.52 -18.18 21.59
N SER A 501 8.94 -17.52 22.66
CA SER A 501 9.36 -18.15 23.92
C SER A 501 8.32 -19.13 24.49
N ARG A 502 7.02 -18.86 24.29
CA ARG A 502 5.91 -19.69 24.79
C ARG A 502 5.66 -20.95 23.97
N CYS A 503 5.96 -20.91 22.68
CA CYS A 503 5.67 -22.00 21.73
C CYS A 503 6.94 -22.64 21.15
N GLY A 504 8.12 -22.17 21.54
CA GLY A 504 9.41 -22.66 21.07
C GLY A 504 9.72 -22.30 19.62
N TYR A 505 9.08 -21.28 19.03
CA TYR A 505 9.36 -20.87 17.64
C TYR A 505 10.80 -20.34 17.50
N MET A 506 11.58 -20.94 16.59
CA MET A 506 13.00 -20.62 16.38
C MET A 506 13.25 -19.64 15.21
N GLY A 507 12.20 -19.07 14.60
CA GLY A 507 12.40 -18.16 13.49
C GLY A 507 12.95 -18.86 12.25
N PHE A 508 13.89 -18.18 11.57
CA PHE A 508 14.53 -18.67 10.36
C PHE A 508 15.38 -19.93 10.61
N GLU A 509 15.93 -20.11 11.83
CA GLU A 509 16.73 -21.27 12.20
C GLU A 509 15.90 -22.57 12.25
N GLY A 510 14.58 -22.45 12.43
CA GLY A 510 13.65 -23.58 12.47
C GLY A 510 12.95 -23.88 11.15
N VAL A 511 13.39 -23.31 10.03
CA VAL A 511 12.75 -23.48 8.72
C VAL A 511 12.89 -24.91 8.21
N VAL A 512 11.79 -25.49 7.73
CA VAL A 512 11.81 -26.74 6.96
C VAL A 512 12.46 -26.45 5.60
N PRO A 513 13.60 -27.07 5.25
CA PRO A 513 14.25 -26.84 3.97
C PRO A 513 13.33 -27.32 2.84
N LYS A 514 13.29 -26.55 1.75
CA LYS A 514 12.67 -27.03 0.51
C LYS A 514 13.49 -28.24 0.04
N PRO A 515 12.87 -29.40 -0.23
CA PRO A 515 13.57 -30.52 -0.85
C PRO A 515 14.24 -29.98 -2.12
N ASN A 516 15.55 -30.17 -2.23
CA ASN A 516 16.21 -29.96 -3.51
C ASN A 516 15.46 -30.85 -4.48
N GLY A 517 14.82 -30.25 -5.49
CA GLY A 517 14.28 -31.04 -6.59
C GLY A 517 15.42 -31.93 -7.10
N PRO A 518 15.11 -33.12 -7.67
CA PRO A 518 16.15 -34.03 -8.14
C PRO A 518 17.18 -33.23 -8.95
N GLU A 519 18.38 -33.04 -8.38
CA GLU A 519 19.44 -32.16 -8.88
C GLU A 519 20.02 -32.66 -10.23
N GLY A 520 19.30 -33.52 -10.94
CA GLY A 520 19.74 -34.24 -12.14
C GLY A 520 18.73 -34.18 -13.30
N SER A 521 17.88 -33.16 -13.36
CA SER A 521 17.31 -32.73 -14.65
C SER A 521 17.72 -31.29 -14.97
N GLU A 522 18.95 -30.94 -14.64
CA GLU A 522 19.70 -30.15 -15.61
C GLU A 522 19.63 -30.96 -16.90
N MET A 523 18.77 -30.52 -17.83
CA MET A 523 19.09 -30.71 -19.23
C MET A 523 20.52 -30.19 -19.35
N GLU A 524 21.47 -31.10 -19.35
CA GLU A 524 22.70 -30.96 -20.10
C GLU A 524 22.22 -30.63 -21.52
N GLY A 525 21.95 -29.34 -21.74
CA GLY A 525 21.57 -28.82 -23.03
C GLY A 525 22.67 -29.29 -23.97
N PRO A 526 22.32 -29.86 -25.13
CA PRO A 526 23.32 -30.44 -26.03
C PRO A 526 24.41 -29.41 -26.21
N SER A 527 25.60 -29.75 -25.71
CA SER A 527 26.78 -28.91 -25.79
C SER A 527 26.87 -28.45 -27.23
N ALA A 528 26.67 -27.14 -27.45
CA ALA A 528 26.84 -26.53 -28.74
C ALA A 528 28.33 -26.64 -29.05
N ASP A 529 28.66 -27.71 -29.77
CA ASP A 529 29.93 -27.96 -30.42
C ASP A 529 30.16 -26.83 -31.43
N THR A 530 30.68 -25.70 -30.94
CA THR A 530 31.28 -24.68 -31.78
C THR A 530 32.61 -25.21 -32.28
N GLY A 531 32.53 -26.03 -33.32
CA GLY A 531 33.67 -26.36 -34.15
C GLY A 531 34.31 -25.10 -34.75
N PRO A 532 35.63 -25.11 -34.99
CA PRO A 532 36.36 -23.95 -35.50
C PRO A 532 35.97 -23.67 -36.96
N ARG A 533 35.70 -22.40 -37.26
CA ARG A 533 35.67 -21.87 -38.63
C ARG A 533 36.92 -21.04 -38.89
#